data_AF-A0A950QFZ0-F1
#
_entry.id   AF-A0A950QFZ0-F1
#
_cell.length_a   1.000
_cell.length_b   1.000
_cell.length_c   1.000
_cell.angle_alpha   90.00
_cell.angle_beta   90.00
_cell.angle_gamma   90.00
#
_symmetry.space_group_name_H-M   'P 1'
#
loop_
_entity.id
_entity.type
_entity.pdbx_description
1 polymer ?
#
loop_
_entity_poly.entity_id
_entity_poly.type
_entity_poly.pdbx_seq_one_letter_code
_entity_poly.pdbx_strand_id
1 'polypeptide(L)'
;MTAVRIATSIAVVVLVAACGSPSSQERTAGAEIADMSALKRQYPDVVSGFDLQPHDTLVVSLDLQHYIEMDDDAVVALKRDALERWRAVWVRHHPGEHAALHLRFIDFIGRKVADETTRV
;
A
#
# COMPACT_ATOMS: atom_id res chain seq x y z
N MET A 1 -38.21 52.54 19.49
CA MET A 1 -38.25 51.06 19.49
C MET A 1 -36.93 50.58 18.91
N THR A 2 -35.95 50.35 19.77
CA THR A 2 -34.54 50.11 19.38
C THR A 2 -34.29 48.62 19.51
N ALA A 3 -34.24 47.92 18.37
CA ALA A 3 -34.05 46.47 18.33
C ALA A 3 -32.58 46.12 18.62
N VAL A 4 -32.34 45.65 19.85
CA VAL A 4 -31.06 45.07 20.27
C VAL A 4 -30.89 43.73 19.54
N ARG A 5 -29.98 43.70 18.56
CA ARG A 5 -29.59 42.47 17.86
C ARG A 5 -28.68 41.67 18.78
N ILE A 6 -29.21 40.56 19.28
CA ILE A 6 -28.49 39.55 20.05
C ILE A 6 -27.46 38.91 19.13
N ALA A 7 -26.18 39.24 19.35
CA ALA A 7 -25.06 38.58 18.72
C ALA A 7 -24.84 37.22 19.38
N THR A 8 -25.38 36.17 18.78
CA THR A 8 -25.18 34.79 19.22
C THR A 8 -23.78 34.35 18.81
N SER A 9 -22.83 34.48 19.73
CA SER A 9 -21.47 33.97 19.61
C SER A 9 -21.48 32.44 19.52
N ILE A 10 -21.32 31.90 18.31
CA ILE A 10 -21.05 30.47 18.12
C ILE A 10 -19.56 30.26 18.33
N ALA A 11 -19.22 29.76 19.51
CA ALA A 11 -17.88 29.32 19.86
C ALA A 11 -17.45 28.17 18.94
N VAL A 12 -16.47 28.46 18.07
CA VAL A 12 -15.77 27.46 17.26
C VAL A 12 -14.93 26.62 18.22
N VAL A 13 -15.40 25.41 18.53
CA VAL A 13 -14.59 24.39 19.18
C VAL A 13 -13.58 23.89 18.14
N VAL A 14 -12.38 24.47 18.15
CA VAL A 14 -11.22 23.93 17.47
C VAL A 14 -10.85 22.63 18.20
N LEU A 15 -11.42 21.52 17.72
CA LEU A 15 -10.88 20.19 18.02
C LEU A 15 -9.47 20.14 17.45
N VAL A 16 -8.50 20.18 18.37
CA VAL A 16 -7.11 19.88 18.10
C VAL A 16 -7.08 18.45 17.59
N ALA A 17 -7.11 18.29 16.27
CA ALA A 17 -6.66 17.06 15.64
C ALA A 17 -5.22 16.90 16.11
N ALA A 18 -4.99 15.91 16.97
CA ALA A 18 -3.66 15.49 17.33
C ALA A 18 -2.97 15.05 16.04
N CYS A 19 -2.26 15.98 15.40
CA CYS A 19 -1.34 15.71 14.31
C CYS A 19 -0.16 14.96 14.91
N GLY A 20 -0.37 13.68 15.25
CA GLY A 20 0.70 12.74 15.49
C GLY A 20 1.54 12.72 14.23
N SER A 21 2.73 13.31 14.29
CA SER A 21 3.68 13.19 13.20
C SER A 21 3.99 11.71 13.06
N PRO A 22 3.78 11.10 11.88
CA PRO A 22 4.07 9.68 11.69
C PRO A 22 5.53 9.43 12.06
N SER A 23 5.75 8.32 12.76
CA SER A 23 7.10 7.90 13.15
C SER A 23 7.99 7.79 11.91
N SER A 24 9.31 7.88 12.09
CA SER A 24 10.25 7.73 10.97
C SER A 24 10.04 6.40 10.22
N GLN A 25 9.68 5.35 10.94
CA GLN A 25 9.38 4.04 10.36
C GLN A 25 8.10 4.05 9.52
N GLU A 26 7.01 4.66 10.01
CA GLU A 26 5.76 4.78 9.23
C GLU A 26 5.94 5.66 7.99
N ARG A 27 6.77 6.71 8.07
CA ARG A 27 7.09 7.55 6.91
C ARG A 27 7.87 6.80 5.84
N THR A 28 8.85 6.00 6.24
CA THR A 28 9.60 5.14 5.32
C THR A 28 8.69 4.09 4.68
N ALA A 29 7.87 3.39 5.46
CA ALA A 29 6.90 2.42 4.94
C ALA A 29 5.89 3.06 3.98
N GLY A 30 5.40 4.27 4.29
CA GLY A 30 4.51 5.02 3.40
C GLY A 30 5.18 5.40 2.08
N ALA A 31 6.46 5.79 2.11
CA ALA A 31 7.23 6.08 0.89
C ALA A 31 7.47 4.83 0.04
N GLU A 32 7.80 3.70 0.68
CA GLU A 32 7.99 2.41 0.00
C GLU A 32 6.71 1.94 -0.71
N ILE A 33 5.56 2.00 -0.01
CA ILE A 33 4.26 1.67 -0.61
C ILE A 33 3.91 2.65 -1.75
N ALA A 34 4.20 3.94 -1.58
CA ALA A 34 3.97 4.93 -2.63
C ALA A 34 4.80 4.64 -3.90
N ASP A 35 6.05 4.20 -3.76
CA ASP A 35 6.89 3.79 -4.88
C ASP A 35 6.40 2.52 -5.59
N MET A 36 5.75 1.62 -4.84
CA MET A 36 5.10 0.43 -5.40
C MET A 36 3.79 0.75 -6.13
N SER A 37 3.20 1.93 -5.94
CA SER A 37 1.92 2.33 -6.58
C SER A 37 1.93 2.25 -8.11
N ALA A 38 3.09 2.37 -8.75
CA ALA A 38 3.20 2.23 -10.19
C ALA A 38 2.88 0.80 -10.68
N LEU A 39 3.19 -0.22 -9.87
CA LEU A 39 2.81 -1.61 -10.19
C LEU A 39 1.30 -1.75 -10.26
N LYS A 40 0.57 -1.13 -9.31
CA LYS A 40 -0.90 -1.09 -9.34
C LYS A 40 -1.44 -0.30 -10.54
N ARG A 41 -0.77 0.78 -10.96
CA ARG A 41 -1.17 1.50 -12.19
C ARG A 41 -0.97 0.66 -13.46
N GLN A 42 0.04 -0.20 -13.48
CA GLN A 42 0.34 -1.09 -14.61
C GLN A 42 -0.59 -2.30 -14.66
N TYR A 43 -1.04 -2.79 -13.50
CA TYR A 43 -1.92 -3.96 -13.36
C TYR A 43 -3.14 -3.64 -12.46
N PRO A 44 -4.03 -2.73 -12.90
CA PRO A 44 -5.06 -2.15 -12.01
C PRO A 44 -6.12 -3.14 -11.55
N ASP A 45 -6.47 -4.11 -12.39
CA ASP A 45 -7.52 -5.10 -12.10
C ASP A 45 -6.98 -6.30 -11.31
N VAL A 46 -5.66 -6.51 -11.35
CA VAL A 46 -5.00 -7.65 -10.71
C VAL A 46 -4.43 -7.23 -9.36
N VAL A 47 -3.79 -6.06 -9.24
CA VAL A 47 -3.15 -5.62 -7.99
C VAL A 47 -4.14 -4.84 -7.13
N SER A 48 -4.67 -5.50 -6.10
CA SER A 48 -5.65 -4.92 -5.19
C SER A 48 -4.99 -3.96 -4.19
N GLY A 49 -3.77 -4.23 -3.73
CA GLY A 49 -3.09 -3.38 -2.76
C GLY A 49 -1.72 -3.85 -2.30
N PHE A 50 -1.13 -3.07 -1.40
CA PHE A 50 0.19 -3.29 -0.82
C PHE A 50 0.11 -3.21 0.70
N ASP A 51 0.92 -4.00 1.37
CA ASP A 51 1.11 -3.96 2.81
C ASP A 51 2.58 -4.28 3.14
N LEU A 52 3.11 -3.67 4.19
CA LEU A 52 4.47 -3.94 4.65
C LEU A 52 4.37 -4.66 5.99
N GLN A 53 4.80 -5.93 5.98
CA GLN A 53 4.85 -6.70 7.20
C GLN A 53 6.13 -6.41 7.99
N PRO A 54 6.11 -6.62 9.31
CA PRO A 54 7.34 -6.71 10.09
C PRO A 54 8.30 -7.71 9.42
N HIS A 55 9.61 -7.41 9.44
CA HIS A 55 10.65 -8.21 8.77
C HIS A 55 10.75 -8.02 7.25
N ASP A 56 10.76 -6.77 6.78
CA ASP A 56 11.31 -6.43 5.46
C ASP A 56 10.57 -7.10 4.29
N THR A 57 9.29 -7.39 4.50
CA THR A 57 8.47 -8.16 3.56
C THR A 57 7.36 -7.28 3.00
N LEU A 58 7.43 -7.01 1.69
CA LEU A 58 6.33 -6.41 0.96
C LEU A 58 5.31 -7.47 0.59
N VAL A 59 4.08 -7.27 1.04
CA VAL A 59 2.92 -8.04 0.60
C VAL A 59 2.22 -7.30 -0.54
N VAL A 60 2.17 -7.95 -1.70
CA VAL A 60 1.33 -7.51 -2.83
C VAL A 60 0.08 -8.37 -2.85
N SER A 61 -1.08 -7.75 -2.68
CA SER A 61 -2.37 -8.45 -2.75
C SER A 61 -2.86 -8.48 -4.19
N LEU A 62 -3.15 -9.67 -4.68
CA LEU A 62 -3.61 -9.94 -6.04
C LEU A 62 -5.04 -10.46 -6.02
N ASP A 63 -5.90 -9.90 -6.86
CA ASP A 63 -7.24 -10.43 -7.10
C ASP A 63 -7.12 -11.77 -7.84
N LEU A 64 -7.58 -12.85 -7.22
CA LEU A 64 -7.42 -14.18 -7.77
C LEU A 64 -8.16 -14.33 -9.11
N GLN A 65 -9.35 -13.76 -9.23
CA GLN A 65 -10.18 -13.92 -10.42
C GLN A 65 -9.49 -13.29 -11.64
N HIS A 66 -9.05 -12.04 -11.53
CA HIS A 66 -8.36 -11.39 -12.63
C HIS A 66 -6.99 -12.03 -12.89
N TYR A 67 -6.30 -12.51 -11.86
CA TYR A 67 -5.02 -13.20 -12.02
C TYR A 67 -5.14 -14.51 -12.82
N ILE A 68 -6.16 -15.35 -12.56
CA ILE A 68 -6.36 -16.60 -13.30
C ILE A 68 -6.82 -16.37 -14.75
N GLU A 69 -7.37 -15.19 -15.04
CA GLU A 69 -7.77 -14.78 -16.38
C GLU A 69 -6.58 -14.22 -17.21
N MET A 70 -5.43 -13.95 -16.57
CA MET A 70 -4.20 -13.54 -17.26
C MET A 70 -3.59 -14.71 -18.04
N ASP A 71 -3.00 -14.41 -19.19
CA ASP A 71 -2.13 -15.37 -19.86
C ASP A 71 -0.81 -15.58 -19.10
N ASP A 72 -0.18 -16.73 -19.32
CA ASP A 72 1.04 -17.14 -18.61
C ASP A 72 2.20 -16.14 -18.78
N ASP A 73 2.34 -15.52 -19.96
CA ASP A 73 3.40 -14.55 -20.23
C ASP A 73 3.17 -13.25 -19.43
N ALA A 74 1.93 -12.80 -19.34
CA ALA A 74 1.54 -11.66 -18.51
C ALA A 74 1.74 -11.93 -17.02
N VAL A 75 1.46 -13.15 -16.56
CA VAL A 75 1.75 -13.59 -15.18
C VAL A 75 3.25 -13.52 -14.89
N VAL A 76 4.08 -14.06 -15.78
CA VAL A 76 5.54 -14.02 -15.62
C VAL A 76 6.04 -12.57 -15.60
N ALA A 77 5.52 -11.71 -16.48
CA ALA A 77 5.85 -10.29 -16.51
C ALA A 77 5.47 -9.58 -15.21
N LEU A 78 4.25 -9.80 -14.69
CA LEU A 78 3.78 -9.22 -13.43
C LEU A 78 4.72 -9.59 -12.27
N LYS A 79 5.07 -10.88 -12.14
CA LYS A 79 5.95 -11.36 -11.06
C LYS A 79 7.34 -10.73 -11.14
N ARG A 80 7.92 -10.68 -12.34
CA ARG A 80 9.23 -10.06 -12.57
C ARG A 80 9.19 -8.57 -12.23
N ASP A 81 8.22 -7.84 -12.75
CA ASP A 81 8.10 -6.39 -12.56
C ASP A 81 7.86 -6.06 -11.06
N ALA A 82 7.08 -6.87 -10.35
CA ALA A 82 6.88 -6.74 -8.91
C ALA A 82 8.19 -6.94 -8.13
N LEU A 83 8.95 -7.98 -8.47
CA LEU A 83 10.22 -8.33 -7.80
C LEU A 83 11.30 -7.27 -8.05
N GLU A 84 11.52 -6.89 -9.32
CA GLU A 84 12.52 -5.90 -9.69
C GLU A 84 12.22 -4.54 -9.04
N ARG A 85 10.96 -4.14 -9.03
CA ARG A 85 10.53 -2.88 -8.44
C ARG A 85 10.67 -2.90 -6.93
N TRP A 86 10.26 -3.98 -6.27
CA TRP A 86 10.45 -4.10 -4.82
C TRP A 86 11.94 -4.06 -4.43
N ARG A 87 12.80 -4.76 -5.17
CA ARG A 87 14.25 -4.70 -4.98
C ARG A 87 14.81 -3.29 -5.09
N ALA A 88 14.40 -2.55 -6.11
CA ALA A 88 14.85 -1.17 -6.32
C ALA A 88 14.36 -0.20 -5.24
N VAL A 89 13.15 -0.42 -4.69
CA VAL A 89 12.63 0.32 -3.54
C VAL A 89 13.43 -0.04 -2.30
N TRP A 90 13.56 -1.32 -1.97
CA TRP A 90 14.24 -1.79 -0.77
C TRP A 90 15.68 -1.32 -0.67
N VAL A 91 16.50 -1.56 -1.70
CA VAL A 91 17.93 -1.18 -1.72
C VAL A 91 18.14 0.32 -1.51
N ARG A 92 17.19 1.14 -1.96
CA ARG A 92 17.26 2.60 -1.81
C ARG A 92 16.98 3.07 -0.38
N HIS A 93 16.10 2.38 0.33
CA HIS A 93 15.73 2.74 1.71
C HIS A 93 16.59 2.02 2.76
N HIS A 94 17.05 0.80 2.47
CA HIS A 94 17.78 -0.09 3.40
C HIS A 94 18.98 -0.75 2.73
N PRO A 95 20.05 0.01 2.44
CA PRO A 95 21.21 -0.50 1.71
C PRO A 95 21.94 -1.59 2.50
N GLY A 96 22.08 -2.79 1.91
CA GLY A 96 22.78 -3.92 2.50
C GLY A 96 21.90 -4.84 3.35
N GLU A 97 20.61 -4.56 3.44
CA GLU A 97 19.63 -5.39 4.13
C GLU A 97 18.88 -6.30 3.15
N HIS A 98 18.35 -7.41 3.66
CA HIS A 98 17.57 -8.37 2.87
C HIS A 98 16.09 -8.04 2.91
N ALA A 99 15.36 -8.42 1.86
CA ALA A 99 13.91 -8.28 1.80
C ALA A 99 13.24 -9.52 1.23
N ALA A 100 11.91 -9.57 1.36
CA ALA A 100 11.09 -10.55 0.68
C ALA A 100 9.90 -9.88 -0.03
N LEU A 101 9.51 -10.46 -1.16
CA LEU A 101 8.24 -10.19 -1.83
C LEU A 101 7.29 -11.34 -1.51
N HIS A 102 6.12 -11.02 -0.98
CA HIS A 102 5.04 -11.96 -0.71
C HIS A 102 3.84 -11.63 -1.60
N LEU A 103 3.51 -12.51 -2.54
CA LEU A 103 2.31 -12.41 -3.36
C LEU A 103 1.17 -13.11 -2.63
N ARG A 104 0.12 -12.37 -2.29
CA ARG A 104 -1.05 -12.88 -1.57
C ARG A 104 -2.26 -12.85 -2.49
N PHE A 105 -2.83 -14.00 -2.79
CA PHE A 105 -4.03 -14.12 -3.62
C PHE A 105 -5.28 -13.99 -2.75
N ILE A 106 -6.17 -13.08 -3.12
CA ILE A 106 -7.45 -12.86 -2.44
C ILE A 106 -8.63 -13.23 -3.33
N ASP A 107 -9.66 -13.84 -2.75
CA ASP A 107 -10.92 -14.10 -3.45
C ASP A 107 -11.82 -12.85 -3.50
N PHE A 108 -12.99 -12.98 -4.13
CA PHE A 108 -13.96 -11.90 -4.30
C PHE A 108 -14.53 -11.33 -2.98
N ILE A 109 -14.41 -12.04 -1.85
CA ILE A 109 -14.78 -11.56 -0.51
C ILE A 109 -13.56 -11.11 0.31
N GLY A 110 -12.38 -11.04 -0.31
CA GLY A 110 -11.13 -10.56 0.29
C GLY A 110 -10.41 -11.59 1.17
N ARG A 111 -10.78 -12.88 1.12
CA ARG A 111 -10.09 -13.93 1.88
C ARG A 111 -8.83 -14.35 1.14
N LYS A 112 -7.74 -14.52 1.89
CA LYS A 112 -6.52 -15.16 1.38
C LYS A 112 -6.83 -16.61 1.01
N VAL A 113 -6.49 -17.00 -0.21
CA VAL A 113 -6.72 -18.34 -0.74
C VAL A 113 -5.43 -19.06 -1.15
N ALA A 114 -4.39 -18.31 -1.49
CA ALA A 114 -3.05 -18.82 -1.77
C ALA A 114 -1.99 -17.75 -1.48
N ASP A 115 -0.72 -18.15 -1.44
CA ASP A 115 0.41 -17.23 -1.44
C ASP A 115 1.65 -17.79 -2.13
N GLU A 116 2.59 -16.90 -2.40
CA GLU A 116 3.93 -17.21 -2.88
C GLU A 116 4.91 -16.21 -2.25
N THR A 117 6.13 -16.66 -1.90
CA THR A 117 7.16 -15.78 -1.32
C THR A 117 8.48 -15.96 -2.03
N THR A 118 9.09 -14.83 -2.40
CA THR A 118 10.38 -14.76 -3.10
C THR A 118 11.31 -13.82 -2.36
N ARG A 119 12.56 -14.26 -2.11
CA ARG A 119 13.59 -13.42 -1.47
C ARG A 119 14.25 -12.48 -2.47
N VAL A 120 14.64 -11.30 -1.99
CA VAL A 120 15.23 -10.20 -2.76
C VAL A 120 16.65 -9.90 -2.31
#